data_AF-A0A922YNF7-F1
#
_entry.id   AF-A0A922YNF7-F1
#
_cell.length_a   1.000
_cell.length_b   1.000
_cell.length_c   1.000
_cell.angle_alpha   90.00
_cell.angle_beta   90.00
_cell.angle_gamma   90.00
#
_symmetry.space_group_name_H-M   'P 1'
#
loop_
_entity.id
_entity.type
_entity.pdbx_description
1 polymer ?
#
loop_
_entity_poly.entity_id
_entity_poly.type
_entity_poly.pdbx_seq_one_letter_code
_entity_poly.pdbx_strand_id
1 'polypeptide(L)'
;MKESKSGSGAASRRKQLAADQKHILAPEAGRVTEHVLVELKRRVLEIEAGYRDVAQKMGQLYMYADQEGLVFLTRYLDGPMRMASENERAMVSILDELQLNVSRRPTGSN
;
A
#
# COMPACT_ATOMS: atom_id res chain seq x y z
N MET A 1 34.76 40.35 -1.03
CA MET A 1 35.16 39.03 -0.51
C MET A 1 34.23 38.63 0.63
N LYS A 2 33.46 37.55 0.45
CA LYS A 2 33.10 36.48 1.41
C LYS A 2 31.79 35.84 0.96
N GLU A 3 31.94 34.70 0.29
CA GLU A 3 30.93 33.65 0.21
C GLU A 3 30.58 33.16 1.63
N SER A 4 29.37 32.65 1.84
CA SER A 4 29.14 31.37 2.55
C SER A 4 27.65 31.01 2.65
N LYS A 5 27.25 30.03 1.83
CA LYS A 5 26.48 28.82 2.20
C LYS A 5 25.16 28.99 2.99
N SER A 6 24.05 28.84 2.28
CA SER A 6 22.78 28.36 2.84
C SER A 6 22.21 27.22 1.97
N GLY A 7 22.96 26.11 1.89
CA GLY A 7 22.55 24.88 1.23
C GLY A 7 22.51 23.72 2.22
N SER A 8 21.57 23.74 3.18
CA SER A 8 21.42 22.66 4.17
C SER A 8 19.97 22.50 4.66
N GLY A 9 19.00 22.55 3.75
CA GLY A 9 17.58 22.31 4.06
C GLY A 9 16.98 21.11 3.34
N ALA A 10 17.34 20.93 2.06
CA ALA A 10 16.73 19.91 1.21
C ALA A 10 17.25 18.48 1.49
N ALA A 11 18.52 18.35 1.87
CA ALA A 11 19.12 17.04 2.20
C ALA A 11 18.60 16.47 3.54
N SER A 12 18.29 17.33 4.51
CA SER A 12 17.72 16.91 5.80
C SER A 12 16.26 16.48 5.69
N ARG A 13 15.43 17.15 4.87
CA ARG A 13 14.04 16.71 4.63
C ARG A 13 13.96 15.37 3.91
N ARG A 14 14.86 15.09 2.96
CA ARG A 14 14.91 13.78 2.29
C ARG A 14 15.29 12.64 3.22
N LYS A 15 16.17 12.87 4.20
CA LYS A 15 16.51 11.86 5.21
C LYS A 15 15.38 11.61 6.20
N GLN A 16 14.55 12.61 6.48
CA GLN A 16 13.44 12.50 7.42
C GLN A 16 12.24 11.75 6.82
N LEU A 17 11.93 11.95 5.53
CA LEU A 17 10.89 11.19 4.82
C LEU A 17 11.27 9.71 4.60
N ALA A 18 12.57 9.38 4.53
CA ALA A 18 13.04 8.00 4.47
C ALA A 18 13.03 7.30 5.85
N ALA A 19 12.97 8.06 6.95
CA ALA A 19 12.83 7.51 8.29
C ALA A 19 11.38 7.14 8.61
N ASP A 20 10.40 7.91 8.10
CA ASP A 20 8.97 7.64 8.30
C ASP A 20 8.45 6.44 7.48
N GLN A 21 9.14 6.04 6.41
CA GLN A 21 8.85 4.80 5.67
C GLN A 21 9.39 3.53 6.34
N LYS A 22 10.08 3.65 7.48
CA LYS A 22 10.66 2.54 8.24
C LYS A 22 9.84 2.11 9.46
N HIS A 23 8.60 2.56 9.58
CA HIS A 23 7.61 1.83 10.36
C HIS A 23 7.14 0.59 9.59
N ILE A 24 8.10 -0.32 9.35
CA ILE A 24 7.84 -1.75 9.45
C ILE A 24 7.11 -1.89 10.79
N LEU A 25 5.95 -2.54 10.77
CA LEU A 25 5.16 -2.88 11.93
C LEU A 25 6.02 -3.76 12.87
N ALA A 26 6.96 -3.15 13.57
CA ALA A 26 7.64 -3.76 14.69
C ALA A 26 6.53 -3.97 15.71
N PRO A 27 6.24 -5.22 16.11
CA PRO A 27 5.22 -5.48 17.10
C PRO A 27 5.70 -4.85 18.40
N GLU A 28 5.18 -3.66 18.72
CA GLU A 28 5.25 -3.06 20.04
C GLU A 28 4.60 -4.05 21.02
N ALA A 29 5.46 -4.88 21.62
CA ALA A 29 5.33 -5.57 22.90
C ALA A 29 3.94 -6.09 23.32
N GLY A 30 3.20 -6.73 22.42
CA GLY A 30 2.10 -7.63 22.74
C GLY A 30 2.27 -8.91 21.92
N ARG A 31 2.21 -10.10 22.56
CA ARG A 31 2.14 -11.35 21.79
C ARG A 31 0.83 -11.32 20.99
N VAL A 32 0.91 -11.01 19.70
CA VAL A 32 -0.22 -11.17 18.78
C VAL A 32 -0.49 -12.67 18.68
N THR A 33 -1.70 -13.09 19.03
CA THR A 33 -2.06 -14.50 18.97
C THR A 33 -2.23 -14.94 17.52
N GLU A 34 -1.98 -16.23 17.25
CA GLU A 34 -2.17 -16.84 15.93
C GLU A 34 -3.60 -16.58 15.40
N HIS A 35 -4.60 -16.67 16.27
CA HIS A 35 -5.99 -16.36 15.94
C HIS A 35 -6.18 -14.92 15.43
N VAL A 36 -5.52 -13.93 16.04
CA VAL A 36 -5.61 -12.53 15.60
C VAL A 36 -4.98 -12.37 14.21
N LEU A 37 -3.83 -13.00 13.94
CA LEU A 37 -3.20 -12.94 12.62
C LEU A 37 -4.07 -13.60 11.54
N VAL A 38 -4.71 -14.73 11.85
CA VAL A 38 -5.64 -15.42 10.93
C VAL A 38 -6.85 -14.54 10.62
N GLU A 39 -7.46 -13.91 11.63
CA GLU A 39 -8.61 -13.02 11.43
C GLU A 39 -8.22 -11.75 10.66
N LEU A 40 -7.05 -11.15 10.94
CA LEU A 40 -6.53 -10.03 10.16
C LEU A 40 -6.33 -10.42 8.69
N LYS A 41 -5.72 -11.58 8.42
CA LYS A 41 -5.54 -12.09 7.07
C LYS A 41 -6.89 -12.28 6.36
N ARG A 42 -7.88 -12.86 7.03
CA ARG A 42 -9.24 -13.04 6.49
C ARG A 42 -9.86 -11.71 6.08
N ARG A 43 -9.77 -10.69 6.93
CA ARG A 43 -10.31 -9.34 6.64
C ARG A 43 -9.58 -8.64 5.50
N VAL A 44 -8.26 -8.74 5.45
CA VAL A 44 -7.49 -8.12 4.35
C VAL A 44 -7.79 -8.81 3.02
N LEU A 45 -8.02 -10.13 3.00
CA LEU A 45 -8.49 -10.84 1.79
C LEU A 45 -9.84 -10.30 1.30
N GLU A 46 -10.79 -10.05 2.20
CA GLU A 46 -12.09 -9.47 1.83
C GLU A 46 -11.95 -8.06 1.25
N ILE A 47 -11.08 -7.24 1.84
CA ILE A 47 -10.81 -5.89 1.36
C ILE A 47 -10.09 -5.92 0.00
N GLU A 48 -9.10 -6.81 -0.16
CA GLU A 48 -8.37 -7.01 -1.41
C GLU A 48 -9.30 -7.38 -2.55
N ALA A 49 -10.21 -8.34 -2.33
CA ALA A 49 -11.23 -8.71 -3.32
C ALA A 49 -12.10 -7.51 -3.72
N GLY A 50 -12.48 -6.67 -2.76
CA GLY A 50 -13.22 -5.44 -3.02
C GLY A 50 -12.46 -4.44 -3.91
N TYR A 51 -11.16 -4.21 -3.63
CA TYR A 51 -10.34 -3.33 -4.46
C TYR A 51 -10.09 -3.91 -5.85
N ARG A 52 -9.91 -5.22 -5.97
CA ARG A 52 -9.79 -5.92 -7.26
C ARG A 52 -11.04 -5.71 -8.12
N ASP A 53 -12.23 -5.89 -7.54
CA ASP A 53 -13.51 -5.65 -8.22
C ASP A 53 -13.65 -4.20 -8.68
N VAL A 54 -13.24 -3.24 -7.85
CA VAL A 54 -13.26 -1.81 -8.20
C VAL A 54 -12.28 -1.52 -9.35
N ALA A 55 -11.06 -2.06 -9.31
CA ALA A 55 -10.07 -1.88 -10.36
C ALA A 55 -10.57 -2.44 -11.71
N GLN A 56 -11.20 -3.62 -11.70
CA GLN A 56 -11.80 -4.22 -12.90
C GLN A 56 -12.93 -3.34 -13.46
N LYS A 57 -13.86 -2.90 -12.61
CA LYS A 57 -14.99 -2.03 -13.03
C LYS A 57 -14.51 -0.68 -13.54
N MET A 58 -13.46 -0.11 -12.92
CA MET A 58 -12.83 1.12 -13.41
C MET A 58 -12.21 0.92 -14.80
N GLY A 59 -11.53 -0.20 -15.03
CA GLY A 59 -11.01 -0.55 -16.35
C GLY A 59 -12.12 -0.68 -17.41
N GLN A 60 -13.23 -1.34 -17.06
CA GLN A 60 -14.40 -1.45 -17.95
C GLN A 60 -15.01 -0.08 -18.27
N LEU A 61 -15.17 0.78 -17.26
CA LEU A 61 -15.70 2.14 -17.46
C LEU A 61 -14.77 2.98 -18.34
N TYR A 62 -13.45 2.88 -18.13
CA TYR A 62 -12.46 3.54 -18.97
C TYR A 62 -12.58 3.07 -20.43
N MET A 63 -12.61 1.75 -20.66
CA MET A 63 -12.73 1.18 -22.01
C MET A 63 -14.01 1.64 -22.71
N TYR A 64 -15.13 1.69 -21.97
CA TYR A 64 -16.39 2.18 -22.51
C TYR A 64 -16.30 3.66 -22.89
N ALA A 65 -15.76 4.51 -22.02
CA ALA A 65 -15.57 5.93 -22.30
C ALA A 65 -14.66 6.18 -23.51
N ASP A 66 -13.62 5.36 -23.67
CA ASP A 66 -12.70 5.41 -24.82
C ASP A 66 -13.42 5.02 -26.13
N GLN A 67 -14.21 3.94 -26.10
CA GLN A 67 -15.02 3.50 -27.25
C GLN A 67 -16.03 4.55 -27.72
N GLU A 68 -16.63 5.29 -26.78
CA GLU A 68 -17.57 6.39 -27.05
C GLU A 68 -16.87 7.70 -27.44
N GLY A 69 -15.52 7.72 -27.48
CA GLY A 69 -14.74 8.92 -27.84
C GLY A 69 -14.79 10.03 -26.78
N LEU A 70 -15.15 9.71 -25.54
CA LEU A 70 -15.28 10.67 -24.44
C LEU A 70 -13.91 10.98 -23.80
N VAL A 71 -13.03 11.64 -24.57
CA VAL A 71 -11.64 11.95 -24.17
C VAL A 71 -11.54 12.74 -22.87
N PHE A 72 -12.51 13.60 -22.56
CA PHE A 72 -12.50 14.32 -21.29
C PHE A 72 -12.68 13.36 -20.11
N LEU A 73 -13.54 12.35 -20.26
CA LEU A 73 -13.88 11.41 -19.19
C LEU A 73 -12.73 10.43 -18.95
N THR A 74 -12.07 9.92 -20.00
CA THR A 74 -10.89 9.05 -19.85
C THR A 74 -9.77 9.72 -19.05
N ARG A 75 -9.52 11.03 -19.28
CA ARG A 75 -8.58 11.83 -18.47
C ARG A 75 -8.97 11.95 -17.00
N TYR A 76 -10.27 12.06 -16.70
CA TYR A 76 -10.75 12.06 -15.31
C TYR A 76 -10.67 10.67 -14.66
N LEU A 77 -10.71 9.60 -15.46
CA LEU A 77 -10.63 8.22 -14.98
C LEU A 77 -9.20 7.73 -14.73
N ASP A 78 -8.18 8.35 -15.35
CA ASP A 78 -6.76 7.97 -15.16
C ASP A 78 -6.34 7.94 -13.68
N GLY A 79 -6.73 8.96 -12.91
CA GLY A 79 -6.43 9.06 -11.47
C GLY A 79 -7.12 7.95 -10.67
N PRO A 80 -8.47 7.86 -10.70
CA PRO A 80 -9.21 6.78 -10.05
C PRO A 80 -8.75 5.38 -10.42
N MET A 81 -8.45 5.11 -11.70
CA MET A 81 -7.95 3.82 -12.17
C MET A 81 -6.59 3.48 -11.52
N ARG A 82 -5.66 4.44 -11.53
CA ARG A 82 -4.36 4.25 -10.87
C ARG A 82 -4.50 3.99 -9.38
N MET A 83 -5.32 4.78 -8.68
CA MET A 83 -5.55 4.59 -7.24
C MET A 83 -6.17 3.24 -6.94
N ALA A 84 -7.12 2.77 -7.76
CA ALA A 84 -7.72 1.45 -7.57
C ALA A 84 -6.67 0.33 -7.65
N SER A 85 -5.79 0.39 -8.66
CA SER A 85 -4.67 -0.56 -8.80
C SER A 85 -3.62 -0.43 -7.69
N GLU A 86 -3.32 0.78 -7.23
CA GLU A 86 -2.38 1.00 -6.12
C GLU A 86 -2.93 0.42 -4.81
N ASN A 87 -4.22 0.61 -4.53
CA ASN A 87 -4.87 0.05 -3.35
C ASN A 87 -4.94 -1.48 -3.38
N GLU A 88 -5.25 -2.08 -4.54
CA GLU A 88 -5.18 -3.53 -4.73
C GLU A 88 -3.79 -4.07 -4.37
N ARG A 89 -2.73 -3.48 -4.93
CA ARG A 89 -1.33 -3.87 -4.66
C ARG A 89 -0.95 -3.67 -3.19
N ALA A 90 -1.42 -2.60 -2.56
CA ALA A 90 -1.17 -2.35 -1.15
C ALA A 90 -1.77 -3.46 -0.27
N MET A 91 -2.97 -3.94 -0.58
CA MET A 91 -3.59 -5.05 0.15
C MET A 91 -2.83 -6.35 -0.05
N VAL A 92 -2.37 -6.65 -1.28
CA VAL A 92 -1.50 -7.82 -1.55
C VAL A 92 -0.23 -7.76 -0.69
N SER A 93 0.42 -6.60 -0.62
CA SER A 93 1.62 -6.44 0.23
C SER A 93 1.32 -6.69 1.71
N ILE A 94 0.17 -6.26 2.22
CA ILE A 94 -0.22 -6.53 3.61
C ILE A 94 -0.47 -8.03 3.82
N LEU A 95 -1.07 -8.72 2.85
CA LEU A 95 -1.29 -10.17 2.91
C LEU A 95 0.02 -10.95 2.96
N ASP A 96 1.02 -10.55 2.18
CA ASP A 96 2.34 -11.15 2.19
C ASP A 96 3.02 -11.00 3.54
N GLU A 97 2.96 -9.80 4.13
CA GLU A 97 3.49 -9.55 5.48
C GLU A 97 2.77 -10.38 6.54
N LEU A 98 1.43 -10.45 6.50
CA LEU A 98 0.67 -11.30 7.43
C LEU A 98 1.05 -12.78 7.28
N GLN A 99 1.25 -13.26 6.05
CA GLN A 99 1.67 -14.63 5.79
C GLN A 99 3.07 -14.91 6.35
N LEU A 100 4.02 -13.98 6.18
CA LEU A 100 5.37 -14.10 6.74
C LEU A 100 5.34 -14.15 8.28
N ASN A 101 4.48 -13.36 8.93
CA ASN A 101 4.37 -13.33 10.38
C ASN A 101 3.68 -14.57 10.96
N VAL A 102 2.72 -15.19 10.25
CA VAL A 102 2.14 -16.49 10.65
C VAL A 102 3.19 -17.61 10.55
N SER A 103 3.99 -17.61 9.48
CA SER A 103 5.03 -18.63 9.26
C SER A 103 6.22 -18.51 10.23
N ARG A 104 6.50 -17.31 10.75
CA ARG A 104 7.52 -17.03 11.78
C ARG A 104 7.05 -17.45 13.17
N ARG A 105 6.59 -18.68 13.33
CA ARG A 105 6.41 -19.28 14.65
C ARG A 105 7.80 -19.34 15.31
N PRO A 106 8.04 -18.72 16.48
CA PRO A 106 9.27 -18.97 17.20
C PRO A 106 9.22 -20.45 17.58
N THR A 107 10.18 -21.24 17.07
CA THR A 107 10.50 -22.54 17.62
C THR A 107 11.03 -22.31 19.03
N GLY A 108 10.10 -22.17 19.98
CA GLY A 108 10.38 -22.30 21.39
C GLY A 108 10.73 -23.77 21.63
N SER A 109 12.03 -24.09 21.52
CA SER A 109 12.61 -25.25 22.17
C SER A 109 12.27 -25.16 23.66
N ASN A 110 11.45 -26.09 24.13
CA ASN A 110 11.50 -26.61 25.49
C ASN A 110 11.93 -28.08 25.38
#